data_AF-A0A7C6W9S9-F1
#
_entry.id   AF-A0A7C6W9S9-F1
#
_cell.length_a   1.000
_cell.length_b   1.000
_cell.length_c   1.000
_cell.angle_alpha   90.00
_cell.angle_beta   90.00
_cell.angle_gamma   90.00
#
_symmetry.space_group_name_H-M   'P 1'
#
loop_
_entity.id
_entity.type
_entity.pdbx_description
1 polymer ?
#
loop_
_entity_poly.entity_id
_entity_poly.type
_entity_poly.pdbx_seq_one_letter_code
_entity_poly.pdbx_strand_id
1 'polypeptide(L)'
;IKRLSFIRYIDFLRSFLFVLSLFLLKVSDMELVMFWSFIVGNIIYYAVGITMAFVLKDNRAFCKYICPLTVFLKPASYYSLLRIKTDGQRCISCGKCREVCSMDVDILENKRSRENGTECILCLECVKACPKGAVYL
;
A
#
# COMPACT_ATOMS: atom_id res chain seq x y z
N ILE A 1 -6.22 -13.89 0.68
CA ILE A 1 -5.12 -12.90 0.44
C ILE A 1 -5.12 -11.75 1.48
N LYS A 2 -6.27 -11.35 2.08
CA LYS A 2 -6.34 -10.33 3.17
C LYS A 2 -5.38 -10.53 4.37
N ARG A 3 -4.98 -11.77 4.69
CA ARG A 3 -4.04 -12.08 5.79
C ARG A 3 -2.59 -11.64 5.52
N LEU A 4 -2.17 -11.47 4.26
CA LEU A 4 -0.80 -11.07 3.94
C LEU A 4 -0.54 -9.59 4.26
N SER A 5 -1.58 -8.75 4.37
CA SER A 5 -1.42 -7.34 4.75
C SER A 5 -0.84 -7.14 6.15
N PHE A 6 -0.79 -8.17 6.99
CA PHE A 6 -0.13 -8.10 8.30
C PHE A 6 1.41 -8.11 8.20
N ILE A 7 1.95 -8.66 7.10
CA ILE A 7 3.40 -8.82 6.88
C ILE A 7 4.11 -7.47 6.91
N ARG A 8 3.53 -6.43 6.32
CA ARG A 8 4.08 -5.06 6.38
C ARG A 8 4.36 -4.56 7.81
N TYR A 9 3.53 -4.94 8.79
CA TYR A 9 3.72 -4.53 10.19
C TYR A 9 4.84 -5.32 10.84
N ILE A 10 4.98 -6.60 10.48
CA ILE A 10 6.11 -7.44 10.92
C ILE A 10 7.41 -6.88 10.36
N ASP A 11 7.47 -6.55 9.06
CA ASP A 11 8.66 -5.98 8.43
C ASP A 11 9.05 -4.63 9.02
N PHE A 12 8.05 -3.78 9.28
CA PHE A 12 8.25 -2.53 9.97
C PHE A 12 8.82 -2.75 11.39
N LEU A 13 8.18 -3.61 12.19
CA LEU A 13 8.60 -3.87 13.57
C LEU A 13 9.99 -4.48 13.64
N ARG A 14 10.29 -5.46 12.78
CA ARG A 14 11.62 -6.07 12.67
C ARG A 14 12.69 -5.04 12.35
N SER A 15 12.44 -4.19 11.35
CA SER A 15 13.38 -3.13 10.97
C SER A 15 13.58 -2.11 12.08
N PHE A 16 12.49 -1.72 12.75
CA PHE A 16 12.53 -0.78 13.86
C PHE A 16 13.31 -1.35 15.06
N LEU A 17 13.05 -2.61 15.45
CA LEU A 17 13.74 -3.28 16.54
C LEU A 17 15.23 -3.49 16.24
N PHE A 18 15.57 -3.82 14.99
CA PHE A 18 16.96 -3.95 14.57
C PHE A 18 17.71 -2.62 14.78
N VAL A 19 17.19 -1.53 14.22
CA VAL A 19 17.79 -0.19 14.38
C VAL A 19 17.84 0.21 15.85
N LEU A 20 16.76 0.04 16.61
CA LEU A 20 16.71 0.36 18.04
C LEU A 20 17.76 -0.42 18.84
N SER A 21 17.95 -1.70 18.54
CA SER A 21 18.95 -2.53 19.23
C SER A 21 20.39 -2.05 18.97
N LEU A 22 20.70 -1.60 17.75
CA LEU A 22 22.01 -1.04 17.42
C LEU A 22 22.29 0.24 18.22
N PHE A 23 21.29 1.10 18.37
CA PHE A 23 21.40 2.32 19.18
C PHE A 23 21.57 2.02 20.68
N LEU A 24 20.82 1.05 21.22
CA LEU A 24 20.88 0.69 22.65
C LEU A 24 22.19 0.01 23.05
N LEU A 25 22.77 -0.82 22.17
CA LEU A 25 24.00 -1.57 22.44
C LEU A 25 25.28 -0.75 22.23
N LYS A 26 25.18 0.52 21.80
CA LYS A 26 26.32 1.44 21.56
C LYS A 26 27.46 0.77 20.79
N VAL A 27 27.13 0.11 19.69
CA VAL A 27 28.12 -0.55 18.82
C VAL A 27 29.09 0.51 18.30
N SER A 28 30.40 0.25 18.37
CA SER A 28 31.46 1.18 17.97
C SER A 28 31.45 1.52 16.48
N ASP A 29 31.11 0.54 15.63
CA ASP A 29 31.19 0.64 14.17
C ASP A 29 29.81 0.80 13.51
N MET A 30 29.00 1.76 13.98
CA MET A 30 27.61 1.94 13.51
C MET A 30 27.52 2.22 12.01
N GLU A 31 28.44 3.03 11.46
CA GLU A 31 28.41 3.44 10.05
C GLU A 31 28.54 2.25 9.10
N LEU A 32 29.50 1.36 9.36
CA LEU A 32 29.75 0.18 8.53
C LEU A 32 28.57 -0.79 8.60
N VAL A 33 28.06 -1.06 9.81
CA VAL A 33 26.93 -1.96 10.02
C VAL A 33 25.66 -1.42 9.34
N MET A 34 25.38 -0.12 9.45
CA MET A 34 24.24 0.50 8.79
C MET A 34 24.37 0.48 7.27
N PHE A 35 25.56 0.73 6.72
CA PHE A 35 25.81 0.69 5.28
C PHE A 35 25.56 -0.70 4.68
N TRP A 36 26.13 -1.75 5.28
CA TRP A 36 25.89 -3.12 4.83
C TRP A 36 24.44 -3.56 5.00
N SER A 37 23.82 -3.20 6.12
CA SER A 37 22.40 -3.50 6.37
C SER A 37 21.49 -2.82 5.34
N PHE A 38 21.81 -1.59 4.94
CA PHE A 38 21.09 -0.87 3.90
C PHE A 38 21.21 -1.56 2.53
N ILE A 39 22.42 -1.95 2.13
CA ILE A 39 22.65 -2.64 0.85
C ILE A 39 21.91 -3.98 0.81
N VAL A 40 22.14 -4.83 1.82
CA VAL A 40 21.50 -6.15 1.91
C VAL A 40 19.98 -6.01 1.99
N GLY A 41 19.49 -5.06 2.77
CA GLY A 41 18.06 -4.76 2.90
C GLY A 41 17.43 -4.37 1.56
N ASN A 42 18.05 -3.49 0.79
CA ASN A 42 17.54 -3.09 -0.53
C ASN A 42 17.55 -4.24 -1.53
N ILE A 43 18.61 -5.05 -1.56
CA ILE A 43 18.68 -6.23 -2.43
C ILE A 43 17.52 -7.19 -2.13
N ILE A 44 17.30 -7.51 -0.84
CA ILE A 44 16.19 -8.37 -0.42
C ILE A 44 14.85 -7.73 -0.79
N TYR A 45 14.69 -6.43 -0.54
CA TYR A 45 13.47 -5.68 -0.84
C TYR A 45 13.09 -5.77 -2.32
N TYR A 46 14.04 -5.50 -3.23
CA TYR A 46 13.79 -5.60 -4.67
C TYR A 46 13.58 -7.05 -5.13
N ALA A 47 14.36 -8.01 -4.61
CA ALA A 47 14.20 -9.42 -4.95
C ALA A 47 12.80 -9.94 -4.58
N VAL A 48 12.31 -9.60 -3.38
CA VAL A 48 10.97 -9.95 -2.92
C VAL A 48 9.90 -9.27 -3.77
N GLY A 49 10.07 -7.98 -4.08
CA GLY A 49 9.14 -7.24 -4.93
C GLY A 49 8.99 -7.82 -6.33
N ILE A 50 10.12 -8.12 -6.98
CA ILE A 50 10.16 -8.72 -8.32
C ILE A 50 9.51 -10.11 -8.29
N THR A 51 9.88 -10.95 -7.32
CA THR A 51 9.33 -12.30 -7.18
C THR A 51 7.80 -12.27 -6.99
N MET A 52 7.30 -11.37 -6.13
CA MET A 52 5.86 -11.22 -5.92
C MET A 52 5.12 -10.75 -7.17
N ALA A 53 5.70 -9.81 -7.93
CA ALA A 53 5.08 -9.32 -9.16
C ALA A 53 4.85 -10.46 -10.16
N PHE A 54 5.82 -11.36 -10.32
CA PHE A 54 5.69 -12.54 -11.20
C PHE A 54 4.70 -13.58 -10.65
N VAL A 55 4.76 -13.91 -9.36
CA VAL A 55 3.91 -14.95 -8.75
C VAL A 55 2.44 -14.53 -8.72
N LEU A 56 2.16 -13.28 -8.35
CA LEU A 56 0.80 -12.77 -8.18
C LEU A 56 0.24 -12.13 -9.45
N LYS A 57 1.06 -11.98 -10.52
CA LYS A 57 0.72 -11.28 -11.76
C LYS A 57 0.13 -9.88 -11.51
N ASP A 58 0.58 -9.23 -10.46
CA ASP A 58 0.13 -7.91 -10.02
C ASP A 58 1.36 -7.03 -9.75
N ASN A 59 1.51 -5.98 -10.55
CA ASN A 59 2.62 -5.03 -10.44
C ASN A 59 2.62 -4.27 -9.09
N ARG A 60 1.51 -4.28 -8.35
CA ARG A 60 1.38 -3.62 -7.05
C ARG A 60 1.29 -4.59 -5.88
N ALA A 61 1.47 -5.89 -6.08
CA ALA A 61 1.38 -6.87 -5.00
C ALA A 61 2.33 -6.57 -3.84
N PHE A 62 3.56 -6.15 -4.14
CA PHE A 62 4.52 -5.74 -3.12
C PHE A 62 4.00 -4.59 -2.24
N CYS A 63 3.45 -3.54 -2.87
CA CYS A 63 2.89 -2.39 -2.18
C CYS A 63 1.65 -2.75 -1.36
N LYS A 64 0.85 -3.71 -1.82
CA LYS A 64 -0.35 -4.19 -1.12
C LYS A 64 -0.03 -5.00 0.13
N TYR A 65 1.06 -5.77 0.15
CA TYR A 65 1.25 -6.80 1.20
C TYR A 65 2.49 -6.61 2.06
N ILE A 66 3.62 -6.17 1.49
CA ILE A 66 4.92 -6.19 2.17
C ILE A 66 5.42 -4.79 2.50
N CYS A 67 5.19 -3.81 1.63
CA CYS A 67 5.80 -2.48 1.76
C CYS A 67 5.55 -1.82 3.14
N PRO A 68 6.60 -1.65 3.98
CA PRO A 68 6.44 -1.11 5.33
C PRO A 68 6.10 0.39 5.33
N LEU A 69 6.38 1.11 4.24
CA LEU A 69 6.05 2.54 4.10
C LEU A 69 4.55 2.82 4.27
N THR A 70 3.71 1.87 3.85
CA THR A 70 2.25 2.01 3.93
C THR A 70 1.74 2.08 5.38
N VAL A 71 2.53 1.63 6.37
CA VAL A 71 2.19 1.77 7.80
C VAL A 71 2.05 3.25 8.18
N PHE A 72 2.93 4.11 7.66
CA PHE A 72 2.91 5.55 7.91
C PHE A 72 1.88 6.28 7.03
N LEU A 73 1.66 5.80 5.81
CA LEU A 73 0.76 6.46 4.86
C LEU A 73 -0.72 6.21 5.17
N LYS A 74 -1.06 5.10 5.84
CA LYS A 74 -2.45 4.75 6.16
C LYS A 74 -3.19 5.82 6.97
N PRO A 75 -2.66 6.34 8.10
CA PRO A 75 -3.31 7.42 8.83
C PRO A 75 -3.51 8.67 7.98
N ALA A 76 -2.46 9.11 7.27
CA ALA A 76 -2.53 10.29 6.41
C ALA A 76 -3.61 10.12 5.32
N SER A 77 -3.66 8.95 4.68
CA SER A 77 -4.67 8.61 3.67
C SER A 77 -6.08 8.55 4.23
N TYR A 78 -6.27 8.06 5.47
CA TYR A 78 -7.57 8.03 6.13
C TYR A 78 -8.16 9.44 6.33
N TYR A 79 -7.31 10.39 6.73
CA TYR A 79 -7.69 11.79 6.97
C TYR A 79 -7.60 12.69 5.74
N SER A 80 -7.20 12.16 4.57
CA SER A 80 -7.14 12.91 3.32
C SER A 80 -8.49 13.57 2.99
N LEU A 81 -8.42 14.84 2.57
CA LEU A 81 -9.57 15.59 2.05
C LEU A 81 -9.92 15.16 0.61
N LEU A 82 -8.91 14.78 -0.18
CA LEU A 82 -9.05 14.33 -1.56
C LEU A 82 -9.33 12.82 -1.56
N ARG A 83 -10.55 12.42 -1.96
CA ARG A 83 -11.01 11.03 -1.88
C ARG A 83 -12.06 10.71 -2.93
N ILE A 84 -11.81 9.65 -3.69
CA ILE A 84 -12.80 9.13 -4.64
C ILE A 84 -14.14 8.84 -3.97
N LYS A 85 -15.20 9.46 -4.51
CA LYS A 85 -16.60 9.28 -4.16
C LYS A 85 -17.40 8.80 -5.36
N THR A 86 -18.52 8.15 -5.09
CA THR A 86 -19.45 7.65 -6.09
C THR A 86 -20.84 8.23 -5.85
N ASP A 87 -21.45 8.78 -6.89
CA ASP A 87 -22.85 9.18 -6.89
C ASP A 87 -23.74 7.94 -7.09
N GLY A 88 -24.48 7.58 -6.03
CA GLY A 88 -25.37 6.42 -6.03
C GLY A 88 -26.54 6.54 -7.00
N GLN A 89 -26.96 7.75 -7.39
CA GLN A 89 -28.06 7.96 -8.32
C GLN A 89 -27.64 7.73 -9.78
N ARG A 90 -26.38 8.03 -10.11
CA ARG A 90 -25.81 7.84 -11.47
C ARG A 90 -25.15 6.48 -11.65
N CYS A 91 -24.81 5.80 -10.56
CA CYS A 91 -24.13 4.51 -10.58
C CYS A 91 -25.07 3.40 -11.04
N ILE A 92 -24.65 2.65 -12.07
CA ILE A 92 -25.36 1.48 -12.59
C ILE A 92 -24.76 0.15 -12.09
N SER A 93 -23.91 0.19 -11.07
CA SER A 93 -23.25 -0.98 -10.47
C SER A 93 -22.52 -1.92 -11.45
N CYS A 94 -21.98 -1.37 -12.55
CA CYS A 94 -21.33 -2.16 -13.61
C CYS A 94 -19.98 -2.79 -13.24
N GLY A 95 -19.41 -2.52 -12.06
CA GLY A 95 -18.16 -3.14 -11.59
C GLY A 95 -16.85 -2.64 -12.21
N LYS A 96 -16.88 -1.97 -13.39
CA LYS A 96 -15.68 -1.51 -14.11
C LYS A 96 -14.68 -0.72 -13.26
N CYS A 97 -15.17 0.14 -12.35
CA CYS A 97 -14.31 0.92 -11.48
C CYS A 97 -13.46 0.04 -10.54
N ARG A 98 -13.99 -1.09 -10.08
CA ARG A 98 -13.30 -2.06 -9.23
C ARG A 98 -12.29 -2.88 -10.02
N GLU A 99 -12.63 -3.27 -11.25
CA GLU A 99 -11.74 -4.04 -12.15
C GLU A 99 -10.45 -3.27 -12.50
N VAL A 100 -10.57 -1.97 -12.79
CA VAL A 100 -9.40 -1.14 -13.13
C VAL A 100 -8.59 -0.71 -11.90
N CYS A 101 -9.11 -0.91 -10.69
CA CYS A 101 -8.46 -0.45 -9.47
C CYS A 101 -7.29 -1.35 -9.11
N SER A 102 -6.06 -0.94 -9.45
CA SER A 102 -4.85 -1.70 -9.12
C SER A 102 -4.59 -1.88 -7.62
N MET A 103 -5.35 -1.21 -6.74
CA MET A 103 -5.22 -1.30 -5.28
C MET A 103 -6.41 -2.02 -4.61
N ASP A 104 -7.34 -2.58 -5.39
CA ASP A 104 -8.53 -3.30 -4.90
C ASP A 104 -9.35 -2.49 -3.89
N VAL A 105 -9.48 -1.17 -4.12
CA VAL A 105 -10.26 -0.26 -3.27
C VAL A 105 -11.74 -0.48 -3.53
N ASP A 106 -12.54 -0.56 -2.47
CA ASP A 106 -13.99 -0.54 -2.65
C ASP A 106 -14.47 0.88 -2.96
N ILE A 107 -14.83 1.13 -4.21
CA ILE A 107 -15.19 2.46 -4.72
C ILE A 107 -16.67 2.77 -4.52
N LEU A 108 -17.51 1.73 -4.39
CA LEU A 108 -18.96 1.88 -4.31
C LEU A 108 -19.41 2.42 -2.94
N GLU A 109 -18.68 2.11 -1.86
CA GLU A 109 -18.91 2.73 -0.56
C GLU A 109 -18.21 4.10 -0.44
N ASN A 110 -18.97 5.13 -0.05
CA ASN A 110 -18.42 6.45 0.28
C ASN A 110 -17.92 6.57 1.74
N LYS A 111 -18.03 5.51 2.53
CA LYS A 111 -17.58 5.51 3.92
C LYS A 111 -16.07 5.69 4.00
N ARG A 112 -15.62 6.38 5.06
CA ARG A 112 -14.18 6.57 5.28
C ARG A 112 -13.46 5.24 5.54
N SER A 113 -14.13 4.34 6.25
CA SER A 113 -13.69 3.01 6.66
C SER A 113 -13.96 1.89 5.64
N ARG A 114 -14.21 2.25 4.38
CA ARG A 114 -14.42 1.27 3.30
C ARG A 114 -13.20 0.36 3.10
N GLU A 115 -13.44 -0.81 2.53
CA GLU A 115 -12.39 -1.79 2.27
C GLU A 115 -11.27 -1.20 1.39
N ASN A 116 -10.03 -1.34 1.86
CA ASN A 116 -8.82 -0.80 1.22
C ASN A 116 -8.89 0.71 0.93
N GLY A 117 -9.78 1.46 1.58
CA GLY A 117 -9.97 2.90 1.32
C GLY A 117 -8.70 3.73 1.51
N THR A 118 -7.84 3.33 2.45
CA THR A 118 -6.55 3.98 2.73
C THR A 118 -5.42 3.59 1.79
N GLU A 119 -5.62 2.54 0.98
CA GLU A 119 -4.64 2.08 -0.02
C GLU A 119 -4.82 2.82 -1.37
N CYS A 120 -5.81 3.72 -1.46
CA CYS A 120 -6.05 4.52 -2.67
C CYS A 120 -4.87 5.45 -2.96
N ILE A 121 -4.30 5.31 -4.16
CA ILE A 121 -3.18 6.13 -4.66
C ILE A 121 -3.62 7.31 -5.53
N LEU A 122 -4.92 7.59 -5.62
CA LEU A 122 -5.49 8.67 -6.43
C LEU A 122 -5.05 8.66 -7.92
N CYS A 123 -4.91 7.49 -8.54
CA CYS A 123 -4.55 7.38 -9.96
C CYS A 123 -5.66 7.80 -10.94
N LEU A 124 -6.89 7.99 -10.44
CA LEU A 124 -8.09 8.40 -11.19
C LEU A 124 -8.55 7.47 -12.32
N GLU A 125 -7.97 6.26 -12.44
CA GLU A 125 -8.38 5.30 -13.48
C GLU A 125 -9.85 4.87 -13.32
N CYS A 126 -10.36 4.78 -12.10
CA CYS A 126 -11.77 4.49 -11.85
C CYS A 126 -12.72 5.60 -12.32
N VAL A 127 -12.29 6.86 -12.29
CA VAL A 127 -13.05 8.01 -12.80
C VAL A 127 -13.12 7.93 -14.32
N LYS A 128 -11.98 7.69 -14.98
CA LYS A 128 -11.87 7.57 -16.44
C LYS A 128 -12.67 6.37 -16.99
N ALA A 129 -12.64 5.24 -16.31
CA ALA A 129 -13.31 4.02 -16.75
C ALA A 129 -14.84 4.03 -16.56
N CYS A 130 -15.39 4.99 -15.79
CA CYS A 130 -16.80 5.01 -15.46
C CYS A 130 -17.66 5.49 -16.67
N PRO A 131 -18.52 4.63 -17.26
CA PRO A 131 -19.29 5.00 -18.46
C PRO A 131 -20.38 6.05 -18.19
N LYS A 132 -20.78 6.25 -16.93
CA LYS A 132 -21.83 7.19 -16.51
C LYS A 132 -21.29 8.41 -15.78
N GLY A 133 -19.96 8.53 -15.62
CA GLY A 133 -19.36 9.63 -14.84
C GLY A 133 -19.88 9.70 -13.40
N ALA A 134 -20.23 8.54 -12.82
CA ALA A 134 -20.75 8.46 -11.45
C ALA A 134 -19.63 8.50 -10.39
N VAL A 135 -18.39 8.22 -10.78
CA VAL A 135 -17.22 8.23 -9.89
C VAL A 135 -16.47 9.54 -10.09
N TYR A 136 -16.16 10.24 -9.00
CA TYR A 136 -15.49 11.54 -8.99
C TYR A 136 -14.59 11.70 -7.76
N LEU A 137 -13.80 12.77 -7.71
CA LEU A 137 -12.90 13.09 -6.59
C LEU A 137 -13.59 13.85 -5.45
#